data_AF-A0A4R3E2B3-F1
#
_entry.id   AF-A0A4R3E2B3-F1
#
_cell.length_a   1.000
_cell.length_b   1.000
_cell.length_c   1.000
_cell.angle_alpha   90.00
_cell.angle_beta   90.00
_cell.angle_gamma   90.00
#
_symmetry.space_group_name_H-M   'P 1'
#
loop_
_entity.id
_entity.type
_entity.pdbx_description
1 polymer ?
#
loop_
_entity_poly.entity_id
_entity_poly.type
_entity_poly.pdbx_seq_one_letter_code
_entity_poly.pdbx_strand_id
1 'polypeptide(L)' 'MTNWVPGAFYFARSGKHSNGNTTVVQVSTVFGKDPEYWTVVAIGSDQHYMIGDFDLFVAHRISGGVSSPAGCRIASN' A
#
# COMPACT_ATOMS: atom_id res chain seq x y z
N MET A 1 2.04 10.97 16.29
CA MET A 1 1.69 9.54 16.23
C MET A 1 0.64 9.36 15.15
N THR A 2 1.06 9.01 13.94
CA THR A 2 0.16 8.80 12.81
C THR A 2 -0.06 7.30 12.69
N ASN A 3 -1.28 6.84 12.98
CA ASN A 3 -1.63 5.42 13.02
C ASN A 3 -1.87 4.91 11.60
N TRP A 4 -0.79 4.63 10.86
CA TRP A 4 -0.89 3.97 9.56
C TRP A 4 -0.98 2.47 9.76
N VAL A 5 -1.83 1.84 8.97
CA VAL A 5 -2.06 0.40 8.99
C VAL A 5 -1.21 -0.22 7.89
N PRO A 6 -0.23 -1.09 8.23
CA PRO A 6 0.55 -1.79 7.22
C PRO A 6 -0.36 -2.74 6.43
N GLY A 7 -0.15 -2.80 5.12
CA GLY A 7 -0.97 -3.59 4.19
C GLY A 7 -2.29 -2.92 3.78
N ALA A 8 -2.61 -1.74 4.33
CA ALA A 8 -3.78 -0.97 3.91
C ALA A 8 -3.46 -0.05 2.72
N PHE A 9 -4.52 0.33 2.01
CA PHE A 9 -4.47 1.17 0.83
C PHE A 9 -4.88 2.59 1.21
N TYR A 10 -4.10 3.55 0.75
CA TYR A 10 -4.29 4.96 1.03
C TYR A 10 -4.29 5.74 -0.26
N PHE A 11 -5.07 6.82 -0.29
CA PHE A 11 -4.92 7.81 -1.34
C PHE A 11 -3.73 8.70 -1.03
N ALA A 12 -2.84 8.79 -2.00
CA ALA A 12 -1.67 9.63 -1.96
C ALA A 12 -1.69 10.63 -3.11
N ARG A 13 -1.13 11.81 -2.86
CA ARG A 13 -0.89 12.82 -3.87
C ARG A 13 0.57 13.21 -3.76
N SER A 14 1.28 13.13 -4.88
CA SER A 14 2.64 13.67 -4.99
C SER A 14 2.66 14.66 -6.14
N GLY A 15 3.08 15.88 -5.85
CA GLY A 15 3.33 16.89 -6.88
C GLY A 15 4.47 16.50 -7.82
N LYS A 16 5.41 15.65 -7.35
CA LYS A 16 6.54 15.16 -8.14
C LYS A 16 6.23 13.89 -8.93
N HIS A 17 5.44 12.98 -8.37
CA HIS A 17 5.23 11.65 -8.97
C HIS A 17 3.91 11.49 -9.72
N SER A 18 2.86 12.23 -9.32
CA SER A 18 1.52 12.05 -9.87
C SER A 18 1.02 13.28 -10.63
N ASN A 19 1.88 14.28 -10.87
CA ASN A 19 1.47 15.57 -11.46
C ASN A 19 0.31 16.24 -10.69
N GLY A 20 0.17 15.97 -9.39
CA GLY A 20 -0.95 16.43 -8.57
C GLY A 20 -2.23 15.60 -8.69
N ASN A 21 -2.23 14.51 -9.48
CA ASN A 21 -3.31 13.54 -9.46
C ASN A 21 -3.31 12.74 -8.16
N THR A 22 -4.50 12.29 -7.80
CA THR A 22 -4.70 11.40 -6.66
C THR A 22 -4.47 9.97 -7.14
N THR A 23 -3.50 9.29 -6.55
CA THR A 23 -3.20 7.88 -6.82
C THR A 23 -3.48 7.03 -5.58
N VAL A 24 -3.75 5.75 -5.77
CA VAL A 24 -3.88 4.80 -4.66
C VAL A 24 -2.51 4.17 -4.44
N VAL A 25 -2.05 4.15 -3.19
CA VAL A 25 -0.82 3.51 -2.77
C VAL A 25 -1.09 2.49 -1.66
N GLN A 26 -0.29 1.42 -1.61
CA GLN A 26 -0.32 0.44 -0.53
C GLN A 26 0.89 0.65 0.39
N VAL A 27 0.66 0.70 1.71
CA VAL A 27 1.75 0.77 2.68
C VAL A 27 2.35 -0.62 2.87
N SER A 28 3.62 -0.77 2.51
CA SER A 28 4.40 -1.99 2.65
C SER A 28 5.53 -1.80 3.65
N THR A 29 5.55 -2.68 4.66
CA THR A 29 6.61 -2.77 5.68
C THR A 29 7.69 -3.79 5.31
N VAL A 30 7.85 -4.07 4.01
CA VAL A 30 8.76 -5.12 3.53
C VAL A 30 10.22 -4.76 3.80
N PHE A 31 10.54 -3.46 3.84
CA PHE A 31 11.89 -2.95 4.10
C PHE A 31 12.19 -2.74 5.59
N GLY A 32 11.16 -2.70 6.44
CA GLY A 32 11.33 -2.51 7.87
C GLY A 32 10.00 -2.32 8.59
N LYS A 33 9.97 -2.73 9.86
CA LYS A 33 8.79 -2.56 10.73
C LYS A 33 8.69 -1.15 11.30
N ASP A 34 9.79 -0.43 11.39
CA ASP A 34 9.80 0.94 11.88
C ASP A 34 9.15 1.89 10.87
N PRO A 35 8.39 2.89 11.35
CA PRO A 35 7.65 3.82 10.49
C PRO A 35 8.53 4.65 9.56
N GLU A 36 9.82 4.77 9.87
CA GLU A 36 10.84 5.42 9.02
C GLU A 36 11.23 4.58 7.79
N TYR A 37 11.07 3.25 7.85
CA TYR A 37 11.35 2.32 6.75
C TYR A 37 10.10 1.92 5.98
N TRP A 38 8.94 2.51 6.30
CA TRP A 38 7.70 2.21 5.59
C TRP A 38 7.75 2.77 4.18
N THR A 39 7.42 1.91 3.22
CA THR A 39 7.36 2.25 1.81
C THR A 39 5.93 2.21 1.32
N VAL A 40 5.66 2.93 0.26
CA VAL A 40 4.38 2.95 -0.43
C VAL A 40 4.55 2.47 -1.86
N VAL A 41 3.62 1.65 -2.31
CA VAL A 41 3.62 1.10 -3.68
C VAL A 41 2.39 1.63 -4.39
N ALA A 42 2.57 2.37 -5.48
CA ALA A 42 1.44 2.88 -6.25
C ALA A 42 0.73 1.74 -6.99
N ILE A 43 -0.60 1.67 -6.90
CA ILE A 43 -1.37 0.63 -7.56
C ILE A 43 -1.30 0.83 -9.08
N GLY A 44 -0.86 -0.23 -9.77
CA GLY A 44 -0.51 -0.17 -11.20
C GLY A 44 0.96 0.12 -11.47
N SER A 45 1.79 0.25 -10.43
CA SER A 45 3.24 0.34 -10.50
C SER A 45 3.90 -0.61 -9.51
N ASP A 46 5.06 -1.12 -9.86
CA ASP A 46 5.90 -1.97 -9.00
C ASP A 46 6.99 -1.14 -8.31
N GLN A 47 6.97 0.18 -8.45
CA GLN A 47 7.91 1.06 -7.77
C GLN A 47 7.49 1.30 -6.32
N HIS A 48 8.43 1.03 -5.43
CA HIS A 48 8.33 1.35 -4.01
C HIS A 48 8.94 2.72 -3.76
N TYR A 49 8.19 3.59 -3.12
CA TYR A 49 8.64 4.91 -2.72
C TYR A 49 8.63 5.05 -1.21
N MET A 50 9.38 6.01 -0.69
CA MET A 50 9.35 6.33 0.73
C MET A 50 7.99 6.95 1.08
N ILE A 51 7.37 6.52 2.18
CA ILE A 51 6.08 7.07 2.64
C ILE A 51 6.13 8.58 2.85
N GLY A 52 7.31 9.14 3.18
CA GLY A 52 7.52 10.57 3.37
C GLY A 52 7.55 11.43 2.09
N ASP A 53 7.64 10.82 0.91
CA ASP A 53 7.56 11.56 -0.37
C ASP A 53 6.10 11.82 -0.80
N PHE A 54 5.15 11.17 -0.14
CA PHE A 54 3.75 11.18 -0.49
C PHE A 54 2.93 11.77 0.65
N ASP A 55 2.03 12.69 0.31
CA ASP A 55 0.96 13.09 1.22
C ASP A 55 -0.16 12.06 1.11
N LEU A 56 -0.28 11.20 2.12
CA LEU A 56 -1.38 10.25 2.24
C LEU A 56 -2.48 10.88 3.12
N PHE A 57 -3.73 10.95 2.64
CA PHE A 57 -4.79 11.73 3.31
C PHE A 57 -6.10 10.98 3.53
N VAL A 58 -6.33 9.83 2.89
CA VAL A 58 -7.54 9.01 3.09
C VAL A 58 -7.17 7.53 3.15
N ALA A 59 -7.54 6.87 4.24
CA ALA A 59 -7.52 5.42 4.33
C ALA A 59 -8.71 4.87 3.53
N HIS A 60 -8.43 4.14 2.45
CA HIS A 60 -9.49 3.42 1.76
C HIS A 60 -9.58 2.01 2.36
N ARG A 61 -10.61 1.76 3.17
CA ARG A 61 -10.96 0.38 3.53
C ARG A 61 -11.45 -0.31 2.27
N ILE A 62 -10.56 -0.95 1.53
CA ILE A 62 -11.02 -1.90 0.52
C ILE A 62 -11.70 -3.05 1.27
N SER A 63 -13.03 -3.01 1.30
CA SER A 63 -13.83 -4.17 1.72
C SER A 63 -13.93 -5.12 0.53
N GLY A 64 -12.79 -5.39 -0.11
CA GLY A 64 -12.65 -6.37 -1.16
C GLY A 64 -11.98 -7.55 -0.51
N GLY A 65 -12.77 -8.56 -0.15
CA GLY A 65 -12.22 -9.85 0.23
C GLY A 65 -11.19 -10.23 -0.82
N VAL A 66 -9.94 -10.39 -0.40
CA VAL A 66 -8.99 -11.18 -1.16
C VAL A 66 -9.62 -12.56 -1.23
N SER A 67 -10.42 -12.79 -2.27
CA SER A 67 -10.73 -14.13 -2.72
C SER A 67 -9.36 -14.70 -3.07
N SER A 68 -8.77 -15.36 -2.08
CA SER A 68 -7.79 -16.41 -2.27
C SER A 68 -8.25 -17.15 -3.53
N PRO A 69 -7.43 -17.28 -4.58
CA PRO A 69 -7.76 -18.20 -5.65
C PRO A 69 -7.91 -19.57 -4.97
N ALA A 70 -9.17 -19.95 -4.73
CA ALA A 70 -9.56 -21.23 -4.19
C ALA A 70 -9.17 -22.26 -5.24
N GLY A 71 -7.90 -22.65 -5.18
CA GLY A 71 -7.24 -23.57 -6.10
C GLY A 71 -5.99 -24.20 -5.49
N CYS A 72 -5.53 -23.75 -4.32
CA CYS A 72 -4.52 -24.46 -3.56
C CYS A 72 -5.17 -25.66 -2.84
N ARG A 73 -5.47 -26.71 -3.60
CA ARG A 73 -5.64 -28.05 -3.04
C ARG A 73 -4.28 -28.50 -2.54
N ILE A 74 -4.05 -28.34 -1.24
CA ILE A 74 -3.11 -29.20 -0.53
C ILE A 74 -3.68 -30.62 -0.61
N ALA A 75 -3.19 -31.42 -1.56
CA ALA A 75 -3.41 -32.86 -1.53
C ALA A 75 -2.56 -33.41 -0.38
N SER A 76 -3.16 -33.48 0.80
CA SER A 76 -2.68 -34.35 1.86
C SER A 76 -3.30 -35.74 1.67
N ASN A 77 -2.39 -36.71 1.58
CA ASN A 77 -2.58 -38.15 1.70
C ASN A 77 -3.01 -38.94 0.46
#